data_AF-A0A3B9BBU1-F1
#
_entry.id   AF-A0A3B9BBU1-F1
#
_cell.length_a   1.000
_cell.length_b   1.000
_cell.length_c   1.000
_cell.angle_alpha   90.00
_cell.angle_beta   90.00
_cell.angle_gamma   90.00
#
_symmetry.space_group_name_H-M   'P 1'
#
loop_
_entity.id
_entity.type
_entity.pdbx_description
1 polymer ?
#
loop_
_entity_poly.entity_id
_entity_poly.type
_entity_poly.pdbx_seq_one_letter_code
_entity_poly.pdbx_strand_id
1 'polypeptide(L)' 'AGAADPKAIDFQWHQRNFENALNALDKNETPAVDGKEGRRAVELICAIYESIKNNGTKITL' A
#
# COMPACT_ATOMS: atom_id res chain seq x y z
N ALA A 1 3.99 -6.54 16.36
CA ALA A 1 3.55 -6.04 17.68
C ALA A 1 2.32 -5.14 17.54
N GLY A 2 1.19 -5.67 17.05
CA GLY A 2 -0.07 -4.91 16.87
C GLY A 2 -1.29 -5.84 16.74
N ALA A 3 -1.06 -7.06 16.25
CA ALA A 3 -2.07 -8.12 16.23
C ALA A 3 -2.52 -8.61 17.62
N ALA A 4 -1.71 -8.40 18.67
CA ALA A 4 -2.01 -8.84 20.03
C ALA A 4 -2.79 -7.80 20.87
N ASP A 5 -2.66 -6.50 20.53
CA ASP A 5 -3.44 -5.41 21.13
C ASP A 5 -3.69 -4.33 20.06
N PRO A 6 -4.88 -4.32 19.44
CA PRO A 6 -5.24 -3.32 18.43
C PRO A 6 -5.20 -1.88 18.94
N LYS A 7 -5.37 -1.65 20.26
CA LYS A 7 -5.33 -0.30 20.84
C LYS A 7 -3.90 0.21 21.03
N ALA A 8 -2.91 -0.68 21.00
CA ALA A 8 -1.50 -0.33 21.03
C ALA A 8 -0.96 0.10 19.65
N ILE A 9 -1.79 0.05 18.60
CA ILE A 9 -1.42 0.53 17.27
C ILE A 9 -1.46 2.06 17.28
N ASP A 10 -0.28 2.67 17.21
CA ASP A 10 -0.13 4.12 17.13
C ASP A 10 -0.47 4.66 15.71
N PHE A 11 -1.03 5.86 15.65
CA PHE A 11 -1.44 6.54 14.43
C PHE A 11 -0.28 7.17 13.66
N GLN A 12 0.92 7.24 14.26
CA GLN A 12 2.11 7.88 13.69
C GLN A 12 2.43 7.46 12.25
N TRP A 13 2.20 6.19 11.89
CA TRP A 13 2.45 5.71 10.53
C TRP A 13 1.48 6.29 9.51
N HIS A 14 0.21 6.43 9.88
CA HIS A 14 -0.77 7.09 9.03
C HIS A 14 -0.46 8.59 8.92
N GLN A 15 -0.08 9.24 10.01
CA GLN A 15 0.37 10.63 10.00
C GLN A 15 1.53 10.85 9.02
N ARG A 16 2.57 10.00 9.07
CA ARG A 16 3.73 10.09 8.17
C ARG A 16 3.35 9.97 6.69
N ASN A 17 2.34 9.15 6.35
CA ASN A 17 1.84 9.07 4.98
C ASN A 17 1.25 10.41 4.51
N PHE A 18 0.47 11.08 5.37
CA PHE A 18 -0.09 12.40 5.06
C PHE A 18 1.00 13.47 4.96
N GLU A 19 1.93 13.50 5.91
CA GLU A 19 3.07 14.43 5.89
C GLU A 19 3.89 14.26 4.61
N ASN A 20 4.15 13.03 4.17
CA ASN A 20 4.86 12.79 2.92
C ASN A 20 4.09 13.31 1.70
N ALA A 21 2.79 13.05 1.60
CA ALA A 21 1.96 13.50 0.50
C ALA A 21 1.88 15.04 0.43
N LEU A 22 1.69 15.70 1.59
CA LEU A 22 1.62 17.17 1.67
C LEU A 22 2.97 17.82 1.35
N ASN A 23 4.07 17.30 1.89
CA ASN A 23 5.41 17.82 1.58
C ASN A 23 5.76 17.68 0.09
N ALA A 24 5.39 16.55 -0.53
CA ALA A 24 5.60 16.34 -1.96
C ALA A 24 4.77 17.31 -2.80
N LEU A 25 3.52 17.59 -2.38
CA LEU A 25 2.67 18.59 -3.01
C LEU A 25 3.28 19.99 -2.94
N ASP A 26 3.71 20.42 -1.75
CA ASP A 26 4.30 21.76 -1.53
C ASP A 26 5.59 21.96 -2.33
N LYS A 27 6.40 20.91 -2.47
CA LYS A 27 7.69 20.94 -3.19
C LYS A 27 7.58 20.62 -4.68
N ASN A 28 6.40 20.27 -5.17
CA ASN A 28 6.18 19.76 -6.52
C ASN A 28 7.10 18.55 -6.84
N GLU A 29 7.18 17.62 -5.89
CA GLU A 29 7.95 16.37 -5.95
C GLU A 29 7.01 15.15 -6.00
N THR A 30 7.54 13.97 -6.30
CA THR A 30 6.78 12.71 -6.23
C THR A 30 6.75 12.21 -4.78
N PRO A 31 5.56 11.90 -4.21
CA PRO A 31 5.49 11.29 -2.89
C PRO A 31 6.09 9.88 -2.90
N ALA A 32 6.37 9.35 -1.71
CA ALA A 32 6.90 7.99 -1.55
C ALA A 32 5.94 6.91 -2.08
N VAL A 33 4.64 7.18 -2.03
CA VAL A 33 3.60 6.35 -2.63
C VAL A 33 2.76 7.22 -3.56
N ASP A 34 3.03 7.12 -4.86
CA ASP A 34 2.24 7.80 -5.89
C ASP A 34 1.06 6.93 -6.37
N GLY A 35 0.29 7.43 -7.35
CA GLY A 35 -0.84 6.68 -7.88
C GLY A 35 -0.45 5.35 -8.55
N LYS A 36 0.76 5.25 -9.12
CA LYS A 36 1.23 4.01 -9.77
C LYS A 36 1.61 2.97 -8.73
N GLU A 37 2.35 3.36 -7.70
CA GLU A 37 2.70 2.48 -6.58
C GLU A 37 1.45 2.07 -5.80
N GLY A 38 0.51 2.98 -5.57
CA GLY A 38 -0.80 2.66 -4.98
C GLY A 38 -1.58 1.62 -5.78
N ARG A 39 -1.60 1.75 -7.12
CA ARG A 39 -2.23 0.77 -8.03
C ARG A 39 -1.56 -0.60 -7.96
N ARG A 40 -0.23 -0.66 -7.80
CA ARG A 40 0.54 -1.91 -7.76
C ARG A 40 0.09 -2.85 -6.63
N ALA A 41 -0.26 -2.30 -5.47
CA ALA A 41 -0.78 -3.10 -4.35
C ALA A 41 -2.11 -3.78 -4.69
N VAL A 42 -3.02 -3.05 -5.37
CA VAL A 42 -4.31 -3.58 -5.83
C VAL A 42 -4.10 -4.63 -6.93
N GLU A 43 -3.20 -4.37 -7.87
CA GLU A 43 -2.85 -5.28 -8.95
C GLU A 43 -2.31 -6.62 -8.42
N LEU A 44 -1.47 -6.58 -7.38
CA LEU A 44 -1.02 -7.79 -6.68
C LEU A 44 -2.17 -8.58 -6.05
N ILE A 45 -3.10 -7.90 -5.37
CA ILE A 45 -4.29 -8.56 -4.79
C ILE A 45 -5.13 -9.21 -5.88
N CYS A 46 -5.36 -8.52 -7.00
CA CYS A 46 -6.06 -9.07 -8.15
C CYS A 46 -5.36 -10.33 -8.71
N ALA A 47 -4.03 -10.29 -8.85
CA ALA A 47 -3.24 -11.43 -9.33
C ALA A 47 -3.29 -12.62 -8.36
N ILE A 48 -3.38 -12.40 -7.05
CA ILE A 48 -3.61 -13.47 -6.06
C ILE A 48 -4.98 -14.13 -6.31
N TYR A 49 -6.04 -13.34 -6.48
CA TYR A 49 -7.37 -13.89 -6.79
C TYR A 49 -7.39 -14.63 -8.13
N GLU A 50 -6.71 -14.11 -9.14
CA GLU A 50 -6.57 -14.76 -10.43
C GLU A 50 -5.82 -16.09 -10.33
N SER A 51 -4.71 -16.12 -9.58
CA SER A 51 -3.97 -17.35 -9.30
C SER A 51 -4.85 -18.43 -8.68
N ILE A 52 -5.63 -18.07 -7.64
CA ILE A 52 -6.54 -18.98 -6.95
C ILE A 52 -7.60 -19.53 -7.92
N LYS A 53 -8.19 -18.65 -8.74
CA LYS A 53 -9.17 -19.03 -9.77
C LYS A 53 -8.58 -20.02 -10.78
N ASN A 54 -7.29 -19.89 -11.08
CA ASN A 54 -6.53 -20.73 -12.01
C ASN A 54 -5.77 -21.86 -11.30
N ASN A 55 -6.34 -22.46 -10.26
CA ASN A 55 -5.77 -23.59 -9.53
C ASN A 55 -4.35 -23.36 -8.97
N GLY A 56 -4.04 -22.13 -8.55
CA GLY A 56 -2.74 -21.75 -8.00
C GLY A 56 -1.65 -21.46 -9.05
N THR A 57 -2.04 -21.21 -10.31
CA THR A 57 -1.08 -20.86 -11.36
C THR A 57 -0.37 -19.52 -11.06
N LYS A 58 0.93 -19.43 -11.35
CA LYS A 58 1.70 -18.19 -11.18
C LYS A 58 1.22 -17.12 -12.16
N ILE A 59 0.89 -15.93 -11.65
CA ILE A 59 0.57 -14.74 -12.44
C ILE A 59 1.80 -13.81 -12.45
N THR A 60 2.17 -13.31 -13.64
CA THR A 60 3.27 -12.34 -13.81
C THR A 60 2.68 -10.94 -13.87
N LEU A 61 3.25 -10.03 -13.08
CA LEU A 61 2.91 -8.60 -13.03
C LEU A 61 3.96 -7.77 -13.77
#